data_AF-A0A382JDQ3-F1
#
_entry.id   AF-A0A382JDQ3-F1
#
_cell.length_a   1.000
_cell.length_b   1.000
_cell.length_c   1.000
_cell.angle_alpha   90.00
_cell.angle_beta   90.00
_cell.angle_gamma   90.00
#
_symmetry.space_group_name_H-M   'P 1'
#
loop_
_entity.id
_entity.type
_entity.pdbx_description
1 polymer ?
#
loop_
_entity_poly.entity_id
_entity_poly.type
_entity_poly.pdbx_seq_one_letter_code
_entity_poly.pdbx_strand_id
1 'polypeptide(L)'
;MVLILTLVLFNKSAFSCDAIKNVQLGEDFSKSSEILEFIDAHLPEDYDDGVTAVYESNTADYCPDMGLDNTILKVFIFESKIAGIRLETWDLEAQENEIYKFVKHYYGNIGEAAKEKNWTGYKDISSGGNKLFYTKMIDNNGIVDGVIETFDITTEELMNYTVSEDLVEVGE
;
A
#
# COMPACT_ATOMS: atom_id res chain seq x y z
N MET A 1 -35.59 -31.72 -5.99
CA MET A 1 -34.45 -30.97 -6.55
C MET A 1 -34.09 -29.92 -5.52
N VAL A 2 -33.07 -30.17 -4.70
CA VAL A 2 -32.62 -29.23 -3.66
C VAL A 2 -31.67 -28.27 -4.33
N LEU A 3 -32.07 -27.01 -4.46
CA LEU A 3 -31.20 -25.93 -4.92
C LEU A 3 -30.29 -25.55 -3.74
N ILE A 4 -29.08 -26.09 -3.72
CA ILE A 4 -28.05 -25.66 -2.77
C ILE A 4 -27.55 -24.31 -3.29
N LEU A 5 -28.11 -23.22 -2.76
CA LEU A 5 -27.54 -21.89 -2.94
C LEU A 5 -26.31 -21.83 -2.03
N THR A 6 -25.14 -22.22 -2.55
CA THR A 6 -23.88 -21.94 -1.88
C THR A 6 -23.70 -20.43 -1.88
N LEU A 7 -24.03 -19.79 -0.75
CA LEU A 7 -23.58 -18.45 -0.44
C LEU A 7 -22.06 -18.55 -0.29
N VAL A 8 -21.33 -18.35 -1.39
CA VAL A 8 -19.88 -18.15 -1.31
C VAL A 8 -19.73 -16.78 -0.69
N LEU A 9 -19.62 -16.74 0.64
CA LEU A 9 -19.07 -15.59 1.33
C LEU A 9 -17.61 -15.51 0.88
N PHE A 10 -17.38 -14.82 -0.23
CA PHE A 10 -16.04 -14.45 -0.63
C PHE A 10 -15.48 -13.63 0.53
N ASN A 11 -14.45 -14.14 1.20
CA ASN A 11 -13.72 -13.38 2.21
C ASN A 11 -13.11 -12.18 1.48
N LYS A 12 -13.79 -11.03 1.54
CA LYS A 12 -13.34 -9.76 0.94
C LYS A 12 -11.88 -9.49 1.31
N SER A 13 -11.52 -9.79 2.56
CA SER A 13 -10.17 -9.73 3.11
C SER A 13 -9.10 -10.53 2.36
N ALA A 14 -9.41 -11.74 1.87
CA ALA A 14 -8.44 -12.54 1.11
C ALA A 14 -8.18 -11.93 -0.28
N PHE A 15 -9.21 -11.32 -0.89
CA PHE A 15 -9.10 -10.66 -2.18
C PHE A 15 -8.29 -9.36 -2.10
N SER A 16 -8.41 -8.60 -1.02
CA SER A 16 -7.62 -7.37 -0.81
C SER A 16 -6.14 -7.65 -0.54
N CYS A 17 -5.80 -8.73 0.17
CA CYS A 17 -4.40 -9.20 0.27
C CYS A 17 -3.79 -9.51 -1.11
N ASP A 18 -4.55 -10.21 -1.95
CA ASP A 18 -4.14 -10.50 -3.31
C ASP A 18 -4.20 -9.28 -4.20
N ALA A 19 -5.05 -8.28 -3.89
CA ALA A 19 -5.04 -6.98 -4.53
C ALA A 19 -3.69 -6.30 -4.26
N ILE A 20 -3.24 -6.13 -3.01
CA ILE A 20 -1.89 -5.53 -2.75
C ILE A 20 -0.78 -6.26 -3.54
N LYS A 21 -0.87 -7.60 -3.67
CA LYS A 21 0.10 -8.38 -4.46
C LYS A 21 -0.03 -8.22 -5.98
N ASN A 22 -1.25 -7.99 -6.49
CA ASN A 22 -1.60 -8.04 -7.91
C ASN A 22 -2.34 -6.78 -8.40
N VAL A 23 -2.14 -5.63 -7.76
CA VAL A 23 -2.86 -4.42 -8.14
C VAL A 23 -2.58 -4.08 -9.59
N GLN A 24 -3.65 -3.86 -10.34
CA GLN A 24 -3.59 -3.49 -11.74
C GLN A 24 -3.35 -1.98 -11.80
N LEU A 25 -2.08 -1.60 -11.67
CA LEU A 25 -1.66 -0.21 -11.79
C LEU A 25 -2.01 0.34 -13.17
N GLY A 26 -2.47 1.59 -13.21
CA GLY A 26 -2.92 2.27 -14.42
C GLY A 26 -4.37 1.94 -14.84
N GLU A 27 -5.02 0.99 -14.17
CA GLU A 27 -6.46 0.76 -14.33
C GLU A 27 -7.28 1.79 -13.56
N ASP A 28 -8.53 1.93 -14.01
CA ASP A 28 -9.51 2.79 -13.37
C ASP A 28 -9.78 2.36 -11.91
N PHE A 29 -9.77 3.31 -10.99
CA PHE A 29 -9.94 3.06 -9.56
C PHE A 29 -11.24 2.33 -9.23
N SER A 30 -12.32 2.58 -10.00
CA SER A 30 -13.63 1.97 -9.81
C SER A 30 -13.60 0.44 -9.93
N LYS A 31 -12.60 -0.13 -10.63
CA LYS A 31 -12.42 -1.58 -10.70
C LYS A 31 -11.93 -2.19 -9.39
N SER A 32 -11.38 -1.38 -8.49
CA SER A 32 -10.86 -1.79 -7.20
C SER A 32 -11.72 -1.32 -6.02
N SER A 33 -12.67 -0.41 -6.22
CA SER A 33 -13.44 0.19 -5.12
C SER A 33 -14.37 -0.78 -4.39
N GLU A 34 -14.81 -1.87 -5.05
CA GLU A 34 -15.56 -2.94 -4.37
C GLU A 34 -14.72 -3.70 -3.33
N ILE A 35 -13.39 -3.70 -3.49
CA ILE A 35 -12.43 -4.39 -2.61
C ILE A 35 -11.79 -3.40 -1.64
N LEU A 36 -11.47 -2.19 -2.13
CA LEU A 36 -10.86 -1.10 -1.40
C LEU A 36 -11.93 -0.02 -1.18
N GLU A 37 -12.94 -0.30 -0.36
CA GLU A 37 -14.14 0.57 -0.23
C GLU A 37 -13.79 2.01 0.16
N PHE A 38 -12.66 2.24 0.84
CA PHE A 38 -12.15 3.58 1.19
C PHE A 38 -11.79 4.48 -0.01
N ILE A 39 -11.64 3.93 -1.23
CA ILE A 39 -11.41 4.74 -2.44
C ILE A 39 -12.68 4.97 -3.27
N ASP A 40 -13.83 4.41 -2.88
CA ASP A 40 -15.07 4.49 -3.67
C ASP A 40 -15.63 5.91 -3.77
N ALA A 41 -15.33 6.76 -2.77
CA ALA A 41 -15.73 8.16 -2.74
C ALA A 41 -14.91 9.05 -3.68
N HIS A 42 -13.94 8.51 -4.43
CA HIS A 42 -13.12 9.31 -5.33
C HIS A 42 -13.92 9.90 -6.49
N LEU A 43 -13.86 11.22 -6.60
CA LEU A 43 -14.44 12.00 -7.68
C LEU A 43 -13.31 12.81 -8.35
N PRO A 44 -12.92 12.48 -9.59
CA PRO A 44 -11.83 13.17 -10.28
C PRO A 44 -12.04 14.69 -10.38
N GLU A 45 -13.30 15.15 -10.43
CA GLU A 45 -13.66 16.57 -10.48
C GLU A 45 -13.35 17.36 -9.21
N ASP A 46 -13.06 16.69 -8.09
CA ASP A 46 -12.72 17.34 -6.82
C ASP A 46 -11.25 17.78 -6.75
N TYR A 47 -10.43 17.42 -7.75
CA TYR A 47 -8.99 17.66 -7.78
C TYR A 47 -8.57 18.46 -9.01
N ASP A 48 -7.58 19.34 -8.84
CA ASP A 48 -6.99 20.09 -9.95
C ASP A 48 -6.17 19.17 -10.87
N ASP A 49 -6.03 19.55 -12.14
CA ASP A 49 -5.19 18.84 -13.10
C ASP A 49 -3.75 18.67 -12.57
N GLY A 50 -3.23 17.44 -12.58
CA GLY A 50 -1.88 17.15 -12.09
C GLY A 50 -1.83 16.68 -10.63
N VAL A 51 -2.91 16.84 -9.86
CA VAL A 51 -3.00 16.39 -8.47
C VAL A 51 -3.19 14.88 -8.41
N THR A 52 -2.53 14.25 -7.44
CA THR A 52 -2.78 12.86 -7.06
C THR A 52 -3.46 12.84 -5.69
N ALA A 53 -4.63 12.21 -5.64
CA ALA A 53 -5.34 11.95 -4.39
C ALA A 53 -4.72 10.74 -3.69
N VAL A 54 -4.41 10.86 -2.40
CA VAL A 54 -3.88 9.79 -1.56
C VAL A 54 -4.93 9.39 -0.56
N TYR A 55 -5.51 8.22 -0.75
CA TYR A 55 -6.44 7.61 0.20
C TYR A 55 -5.68 6.69 1.12
N GLU A 56 -6.09 6.63 2.38
CA GLU A 56 -5.47 5.73 3.36
C GLU A 56 -6.49 4.99 4.20
N SER A 57 -6.09 3.82 4.69
CA SER A 57 -6.84 3.06 5.69
C SER A 57 -5.89 2.12 6.43
N ASN A 58 -6.30 1.64 7.60
CA ASN A 58 -5.55 0.58 8.30
C ASN A 58 -5.41 -0.65 7.40
N THR A 59 -4.18 -1.15 7.25
CA THR A 59 -3.94 -2.33 6.41
C THR A 59 -4.68 -3.55 6.95
N ALA A 60 -4.88 -3.68 8.26
CA ALA A 60 -5.56 -4.82 8.88
C ALA A 60 -7.02 -5.00 8.42
N ASP A 61 -7.71 -3.92 8.04
CA ASP A 61 -9.10 -3.97 7.58
C ASP A 61 -9.22 -4.65 6.21
N TYR A 62 -8.18 -4.52 5.39
CA TYR A 62 -8.11 -5.08 4.05
C TYR A 62 -7.25 -6.33 4.00
N CYS A 63 -6.21 -6.43 4.81
CA CYS A 63 -5.24 -7.52 4.76
C CYS A 63 -5.03 -8.18 6.12
N PRO A 64 -6.10 -8.76 6.72
CA PRO A 64 -5.97 -9.44 8.01
C PRO A 64 -5.06 -10.66 7.88
N ASP A 65 -4.43 -11.03 8.98
CA ASP A 65 -3.53 -12.18 9.12
C ASP A 65 -2.20 -12.10 8.34
N MET A 66 -1.90 -10.95 7.74
CA MET A 66 -0.64 -10.72 7.00
C MET A 66 0.52 -10.25 7.90
N GLY A 67 0.25 -10.03 9.19
CA GLY A 67 1.23 -9.47 10.14
C GLY A 67 1.56 -8.01 9.83
N LEU A 68 0.59 -7.27 9.30
CA LEU A 68 0.67 -5.86 8.89
C LEU A 68 -0.19 -4.97 9.81
N ASP A 69 -0.43 -5.41 11.05
CA ASP A 69 -1.38 -4.77 11.97
C ASP A 69 -0.99 -3.32 12.33
N ASN A 70 0.31 -3.02 12.37
CA ASN A 70 0.86 -1.69 12.60
C ASN A 70 1.22 -0.97 11.30
N THR A 71 0.38 -1.08 10.27
CA THR A 71 0.63 -0.43 8.98
C THR A 71 -0.61 0.21 8.40
N ILE A 72 -0.38 1.29 7.66
CA ILE A 72 -1.35 1.96 6.80
C ILE A 72 -1.17 1.46 5.37
N LEU A 73 -2.29 1.25 4.69
CA LEU A 73 -2.37 1.06 3.25
C LEU A 73 -2.74 2.40 2.61
N LYS A 74 -1.85 2.95 1.78
CA LYS A 74 -2.11 4.14 0.96
C LYS A 74 -2.31 3.76 -0.50
N VAL A 75 -3.31 4.35 -1.15
CA VAL A 75 -3.58 4.22 -2.59
C VAL A 75 -3.48 5.59 -3.23
N PHE A 76 -2.63 5.68 -4.25
CA PHE A 76 -2.39 6.90 -5.02
C PHE A 76 -3.26 6.86 -6.28
N ILE A 77 -4.18 7.81 -6.41
CA ILE A 77 -5.07 7.94 -7.56
C ILE A 77 -4.73 9.22 -8.30
N PHE A 78 -4.22 9.05 -9.52
CA PHE A 78 -3.91 10.16 -10.43
C PHE A 78 -4.94 10.14 -11.56
N GLU A 79 -5.64 11.27 -11.75
CA GLU A 79 -6.86 11.33 -12.55
C GLU A 79 -7.87 10.27 -12.05
N SER A 80 -8.20 9.24 -12.84
CA SER A 80 -9.06 8.14 -12.41
C SER A 80 -8.29 6.82 -12.28
N LYS A 81 -6.96 6.85 -12.27
CA LYS A 81 -6.13 5.64 -12.34
C LYS A 81 -5.34 5.40 -11.06
N ILE A 82 -5.22 4.14 -10.67
CA ILE A 82 -4.33 3.76 -9.57
C ILE A 82 -2.88 3.90 -10.02
N ALA A 83 -2.20 4.93 -9.53
CA ALA A 83 -0.80 5.23 -9.82
C ALA A 83 0.17 4.39 -8.97
N GLY A 84 -0.24 4.02 -7.76
CA GLY A 84 0.60 3.25 -6.86
C GLY A 84 -0.09 2.87 -5.56
N ILE A 85 0.60 2.02 -4.81
CA ILE A 85 0.23 1.60 -3.47
C ILE A 85 1.45 1.69 -2.56
N ARG A 86 1.23 2.12 -1.33
CA ARG A 86 2.24 2.10 -0.27
C ARG A 86 1.71 1.38 0.96
N LEU A 87 2.53 0.48 1.50
CA LEU A 87 2.45 0.12 2.92
C LEU A 87 3.37 1.04 3.70
N GLU A 88 2.90 1.59 4.80
CA GLU A 88 3.65 2.51 5.65
C GLU A 88 3.46 2.15 7.12
N THR A 89 4.49 2.31 7.95
CA THR A 89 4.35 2.09 9.40
C THR A 89 3.41 3.13 9.99
N TRP A 90 2.45 2.68 10.82
CA TRP A 90 1.53 3.59 11.51
C TRP A 90 2.14 4.16 12.80
N ASP A 91 2.50 3.29 13.73
CA ASP A 91 3.05 3.68 15.03
C ASP A 91 4.55 3.32 15.10
N LEU A 92 5.38 4.37 15.16
CA LEU A 92 6.84 4.25 15.27
C LEU A 92 7.28 3.53 16.54
N GLU A 93 6.54 3.62 17.65
CA GLU A 93 6.88 2.95 18.91
C GLU A 93 6.60 1.45 18.84
N ALA A 94 5.56 1.06 18.10
CA ALA A 94 5.11 -0.32 17.94
C ALA A 94 5.73 -1.04 16.74
N GLN A 95 6.55 -0.36 15.93
CA GLN A 95 7.18 -0.93 14.73
C GLN A 95 8.03 -2.16 15.08
N GLU A 96 7.84 -3.29 14.40
CA GLU A 96 8.51 -4.56 14.64
C GLU A 96 8.90 -5.28 13.33
N ASN A 97 9.31 -4.52 12.31
CA ASN A 97 9.72 -5.01 10.99
C ASN A 97 8.60 -5.75 10.22
N GLU A 98 7.35 -5.34 10.39
CA GLU A 98 6.16 -5.92 9.76
C GLU A 98 6.27 -5.90 8.24
N ILE A 99 6.60 -4.73 7.67
CA ILE A 99 6.70 -4.56 6.21
C ILE A 99 7.89 -5.36 5.68
N TYR A 100 9.04 -5.37 6.35
CA TYR A 100 10.15 -6.28 5.98
C TYR A 100 9.73 -7.75 5.96
N LYS A 101 9.01 -8.23 6.99
CA LYS A 101 8.55 -9.62 7.07
C LYS A 101 7.61 -9.94 5.90
N PHE A 102 6.69 -9.05 5.59
CA PHE A 102 5.80 -9.15 4.43
C PHE A 102 6.60 -9.23 3.12
N VAL A 103 7.48 -8.25 2.87
CA VAL A 103 8.27 -8.19 1.64
C VAL A 103 9.13 -9.45 1.49
N LYS A 104 9.79 -9.88 2.56
CA LYS A 104 10.60 -11.10 2.58
C LYS A 104 9.79 -12.34 2.22
N HIS A 105 8.57 -12.45 2.77
CA HIS A 105 7.72 -13.61 2.56
C HIS A 105 7.25 -13.72 1.11
N TYR A 106 6.87 -12.59 0.48
CA TYR A 106 6.25 -12.59 -0.86
C TYR A 106 7.20 -12.32 -2.02
N TYR A 107 8.26 -11.53 -1.80
CA TYR A 107 9.21 -11.12 -2.84
C TYR A 107 10.61 -11.71 -2.65
N GLY A 108 10.81 -12.47 -1.56
CA GLY A 108 12.07 -13.16 -1.27
C GLY A 108 13.07 -12.32 -0.47
N ASN A 109 14.28 -12.83 -0.28
CA ASN A 109 15.27 -12.15 0.55
C ASN A 109 15.78 -10.86 -0.11
N ILE A 110 15.60 -9.73 0.57
CA ILE A 110 16.02 -8.39 0.12
C ILE A 110 17.36 -7.93 0.73
N GLY A 111 18.06 -8.85 1.41
CA GLY A 111 19.40 -8.67 1.97
C GLY A 111 19.42 -8.59 3.49
N GLU A 112 20.49 -9.09 4.09
CA GLU A 112 20.60 -9.26 5.55
C GLU A 112 20.56 -7.93 6.33
N ALA A 113 21.14 -6.85 5.78
CA ALA A 113 21.12 -5.54 6.45
C ALA A 113 19.70 -5.00 6.69
N ALA A 114 18.77 -5.24 5.76
CA ALA A 114 17.39 -4.75 5.85
C ALA A 114 16.59 -5.40 7.00
N LYS A 115 17.07 -6.54 7.53
CA LYS A 115 16.50 -7.24 8.68
C LYS A 115 16.66 -6.47 9.98
N GLU A 116 17.70 -5.65 10.08
CA GLU A 116 17.97 -4.90 11.30
C GLU A 116 16.89 -3.83 11.50
N LYS A 117 16.34 -3.75 12.72
CA LYS A 117 15.26 -2.80 13.07
C LYS A 117 15.68 -1.35 12.79
N ASN A 118 16.92 -1.02 13.14
CA ASN A 118 17.46 0.34 13.03
C ASN A 118 18.24 0.61 11.74
N TRP A 119 18.22 -0.31 10.77
CA TRP A 119 18.86 -0.05 9.48
C TRP A 119 18.12 1.03 8.71
N THR A 120 18.87 1.88 8.01
CA THR A 120 18.31 2.91 7.14
C THR A 120 18.86 2.75 5.72
N GLY A 121 18.01 3.03 4.74
CA GLY A 121 18.33 2.87 3.33
C GLY A 121 17.14 2.29 2.56
N TYR A 122 17.40 1.93 1.31
CA TYR A 122 16.38 1.36 0.43
C TYR A 122 16.87 0.09 -0.29
N LYS A 123 15.91 -0.68 -0.78
CA LYS A 123 16.08 -1.86 -1.64
C LYS A 123 15.13 -1.73 -2.82
N ASP A 124 15.70 -1.65 -4.01
CA ASP A 124 14.98 -1.84 -5.26
C ASP A 124 14.90 -3.36 -5.55
N ILE A 125 13.69 -3.89 -5.53
CA ILE A 125 13.39 -5.30 -5.81
C ILE A 125 12.43 -5.44 -7.00
N SER A 126 12.41 -4.43 -7.87
CA SER A 126 11.57 -4.33 -9.05
C SER A 126 11.66 -5.58 -9.93
N SER A 127 10.53 -6.04 -10.42
CA SER A 127 10.42 -7.25 -11.25
C SER A 127 9.17 -7.19 -12.11
N GLY A 128 9.22 -7.78 -13.31
CA GLY A 128 8.04 -7.97 -14.15
C GLY A 128 7.33 -6.68 -14.58
N GLY A 129 8.05 -5.57 -14.72
CA GLY A 129 7.48 -4.26 -15.07
C GLY A 129 6.99 -3.44 -13.88
N ASN A 130 6.84 -4.06 -12.71
CA ASN A 130 6.52 -3.38 -11.46
C ASN A 130 7.80 -2.80 -10.84
N LYS A 131 7.65 -1.59 -10.31
CA LYS A 131 8.63 -0.91 -9.48
C LYS A 131 8.30 -1.16 -8.03
N LEU A 132 9.24 -1.79 -7.34
CA LEU A 132 9.05 -2.29 -5.99
C LEU A 132 10.18 -1.75 -5.11
N PHE A 133 9.87 -0.82 -4.23
CA PHE A 133 10.86 -0.19 -3.37
C PHE A 133 10.53 -0.46 -1.91
N TYR A 134 11.44 -1.10 -1.20
CA TYR A 134 11.38 -1.21 0.24
C TYR A 134 12.35 -0.21 0.85
N THR A 135 11.87 0.60 1.79
CA THR A 135 12.67 1.68 2.41
C THR A 135 12.54 1.62 3.92
N LYS A 136 13.64 1.94 4.61
CA LYS A 136 13.67 2.31 6.01
C LYS A 136 14.34 3.66 6.17
N MET A 137 13.69 4.56 6.88
CA MET A 137 14.22 5.90 7.15
C MET A 137 13.98 6.28 8.60
N ILE A 138 14.84 7.15 9.13
CA ILE A 138 14.62 7.73 10.46
C ILE A 138 13.50 8.75 10.33
N ASP A 139 12.52 8.64 11.21
CA ASP A 139 11.44 9.61 11.33
C ASP A 139 11.27 10.02 12.79
N ASN A 140 10.69 11.21 12.99
CA ASN A 140 10.40 11.78 14.30
C ASN A 140 8.97 12.31 14.30
N ASN A 141 8.09 11.67 15.08
CA ASN A 141 6.68 12.08 15.20
C ASN A 141 6.45 13.22 16.22
N GLY A 142 7.51 13.93 16.62
CA GLY A 142 7.52 14.98 17.64
C GLY A 142 7.76 14.48 19.07
N ILE A 143 7.67 13.17 19.32
CA ILE A 143 7.81 12.56 20.65
C ILE A 143 8.93 11.51 20.67
N VAL A 144 8.98 10.66 19.65
CA VAL A 144 9.98 9.58 19.52
C VAL A 144 10.72 9.67 18.20
N ASP A 145 12.02 9.36 18.25
CA ASP A 145 12.81 9.00 17.06
C ASP A 145 12.58 7.50 16.79
N GLY A 146 12.14 7.17 15.58
CA GLY A 146 11.86 5.81 15.15
C GLY A 146 12.35 5.53 13.74
N VAL A 147 12.23 4.28 13.31
CA VAL A 147 12.41 3.90 11.91
C VAL A 147 11.06 3.59 11.32
N ILE A 148 10.67 4.38 10.31
CA ILE A 148 9.52 4.09 9.47
C ILE A 148 9.94 3.12 8.36
N GLU A 149 9.14 2.08 8.15
CA GLU A 149 9.21 1.23 6.97
C GLU A 149 8.18 1.67 5.94
N THR A 150 8.59 1.67 4.67
CA THR A 150 7.66 1.73 3.54
C THR A 150 7.91 0.60 2.56
N PHE A 151 6.83 0.17 1.90
CA PHE A 151 6.91 -0.64 0.70
C PHE A 151 6.03 -0.07 -0.39
N ASP A 152 6.66 0.39 -1.46
CA ASP A 152 6.05 1.08 -2.58
C ASP A 152 5.92 0.15 -3.78
N ILE A 153 4.73 0.13 -4.38
CA ILE A 153 4.39 -0.63 -5.57
C ILE A 153 3.86 0.35 -6.61
N THR A 154 4.57 0.48 -7.74
CA THR A 154 4.17 1.36 -8.86
C THR A 154 4.73 0.81 -10.19
N THR A 155 4.68 1.59 -11.27
CA THR A 155 5.30 1.30 -12.58
C THR A 155 6.26 2.43 -12.97
N GLU A 156 7.09 2.20 -14.00
CA GLU A 156 7.94 3.27 -14.55
C GLU A 156 7.14 4.49 -15.01
N GLU A 157 5.97 4.27 -15.59
CA GLU A 157 5.11 5.32 -16.13
C GLU A 157 4.43 6.14 -15.01
N LEU A 158 4.08 5.48 -13.91
CA LEU A 158 3.23 6.07 -12.87
C LEU A 158 4.01 6.53 -11.63
N MET A 159 5.28 6.15 -11.46
CA MET A 159 6.02 6.40 -10.20
C MET A 159 6.08 7.88 -9.83
N ASN A 160 6.17 8.78 -10.81
CA ASN A 160 6.29 10.21 -10.56
C ASN A 160 5.04 10.77 -9.86
N TYR A 161 3.89 10.13 -10.01
CA TYR A 161 2.63 10.52 -9.36
C TYR A 161 2.50 9.94 -7.94
N THR A 162 3.47 9.16 -7.46
CA THR A 162 3.46 8.57 -6.09
C THR A 162 4.39 9.30 -5.12
N VAL A 163 5.17 10.27 -5.63
CA VAL A 163 6.21 11.00 -4.90
C VAL A 163 6.29 12.48 -5.30
N SER A 164 5.29 13.01 -6.02
CA SER A 164 5.27 14.42 -6.46
C SER A 164 4.97 15.38 -5.29
N GLU A 165 5.14 16.68 -5.54
CA GLU A 165 4.70 17.74 -4.60
C GLU A 165 3.18 17.94 -4.64
N ASP A 166 2.49 17.38 -5.63
CA ASP A 166 1.06 17.55 -5.89
C ASP A 166 0.23 16.40 -5.29
N LEU A 167 0.65 15.87 -4.14
CA LEU A 167 -0.09 14.85 -3.39
C LEU A 167 -1.08 15.52 -2.42
N VAL A 168 -2.34 15.08 -2.44
CA VAL A 168 -3.37 15.53 -1.49
C VAL A 168 -3.86 14.33 -0.70
N GLU A 169 -3.59 14.31 0.60
CA GLU A 169 -4.17 13.33 1.53
C GLU A 169 -5.67 13.56 1.68
N VAL A 170 -6.44 12.52 1.40
CA VAL A 170 -7.89 12.51 1.56
C VAL A 170 -8.18 11.98 2.95
N GLY A 171 -8.45 12.89 3.90
CA GLY A 171 -8.81 12.52 5.26
C GLY A 171 -10.12 11.74 5.32
N GLU A 172 -10.23 10.87 6.35
CA GLU A 172 -11.50 10.24 6.75
C GLU A 172 -12.58 11.27 7.15
#